data_AF-A0A3A8ZTS1-F1
#
_entry.id   AF-A0A3A8ZTS1-F1
#
_cell.length_a   1.000
_cell.length_b   1.000
_cell.length_c   1.000
_cell.angle_alpha   90.00
_cell.angle_beta   90.00
_cell.angle_gamma   90.00
#
_symmetry.space_group_name_H-M   'P 1'
#
loop_
_entity.id
_entity.type
_entity.pdbx_description
1 polymer ?
#
loop_
_entity_poly.entity_id
_entity_poly.type
_entity_poly.pdbx_seq_one_letter_code
_entity_poly.pdbx_strand_id
1 'polypeptide(L)'
;MYENNPTPNQNKTNIERDTAAINAQLGEVASIREQFKAYKEKIYMDYPEVLKFETRKERWLLFLFLAGLLLYLAKASLLRQTNGTSIPVLAVSIIMSFGIVAIFLLAAMSPKWRISGGLYFLALKDIVTYINTFHTAGIDSFEKFSWVYIDGFREYPFAVSLDFLSWIYTLLILLTAICLTLIPRNRELAEQSEPLHAQCKNFRPGL
;
A
#
# COMPACT_ATOMS: atom_id res chain seq x y z
N MET A 1 45.00 27.03 9.48
CA MET A 1 43.84 26.29 10.03
C MET A 1 44.16 24.82 9.89
N TYR A 2 44.53 24.14 10.99
CA TYR A 2 44.79 22.70 10.96
C TYR A 2 43.46 21.97 11.21
N GLU A 3 42.96 21.27 10.19
CA GLU A 3 41.88 20.30 10.34
C GLU A 3 42.33 19.22 11.31
N ASN A 4 41.66 19.19 12.48
CA ASN A 4 41.89 18.22 13.53
C ASN A 4 41.24 16.89 13.11
N ASN A 5 41.88 16.18 12.19
CA ASN A 5 41.40 14.88 11.71
C ASN A 5 41.52 13.85 12.85
N PRO A 6 40.42 13.19 13.26
CA PRO A 6 40.43 12.26 14.37
C PRO A 6 41.37 11.10 14.08
N THR A 7 42.23 10.77 15.05
CA THR A 7 43.19 9.67 14.93
C THR A 7 42.47 8.31 14.78
N PRO A 8 43.07 7.31 14.10
CA PRO A 8 42.43 6.01 13.85
C PRO A 8 41.88 5.31 15.10
N ASN A 9 42.49 5.56 16.26
CA ASN A 9 42.06 5.02 17.56
C ASN A 9 40.80 5.71 18.10
N GLN A 10 40.64 7.03 17.88
CA GLN A 10 39.43 7.78 18.22
C GLN A 10 38.25 7.38 17.33
N ASN A 11 38.49 7.11 16.04
CA ASN A 11 37.44 6.64 15.14
C ASN A 11 36.90 5.26 15.56
N LYS A 12 37.79 4.34 15.96
CA LYS A 12 37.40 3.00 16.44
C LYS A 12 36.58 3.05 17.74
N THR A 13 36.97 3.89 18.70
CA THR A 13 36.23 4.06 19.97
C THR A 13 34.88 4.77 19.78
N ASN A 14 34.76 5.68 18.80
CA ASN A 14 33.49 6.30 18.45
C ASN A 14 32.52 5.30 17.80
N ILE A 15 33.01 4.48 16.85
CA ILE A 15 32.21 3.43 16.21
C ILE A 15 31.73 2.39 17.24
N GLU A 16 32.56 1.97 18.18
CA GLU A 16 32.15 1.02 19.23
C GLU A 16 31.08 1.60 20.17
N ARG A 17 31.15 2.89 20.50
CA ARG A 17 30.10 3.58 21.28
C ARG A 17 28.80 3.73 20.51
N ASP A 18 28.86 4.11 19.24
CA ASP A 18 27.67 4.25 18.39
C ASP A 18 26.99 2.90 18.17
N THR A 19 27.77 1.82 17.99
CA THR A 19 27.25 0.46 17.86
C THR A 19 26.60 -0.02 19.15
N ALA A 20 27.18 0.29 20.31
CA ALA A 20 26.59 -0.03 21.62
C ALA A 20 25.28 0.75 21.87
N ALA A 21 25.22 2.03 21.49
CA ALA A 21 24.02 2.86 21.61
C ALA A 21 22.90 2.37 20.68
N ILE A 22 23.23 2.00 19.43
CA ILE A 22 22.27 1.40 18.48
C ILE A 22 21.73 0.07 19.00
N ASN A 23 22.60 -0.79 19.54
CA ASN A 23 22.17 -2.08 20.10
C ASN A 23 21.29 -1.92 21.35
N ALA A 24 21.57 -0.93 22.19
CA ALA A 24 20.72 -0.60 23.35
C ALA A 24 19.34 -0.10 22.91
N GLN A 25 19.27 0.78 21.91
CA GLN A 25 18.00 1.24 21.34
C GLN A 25 17.24 0.11 20.64
N LEU A 26 17.92 -0.77 19.90
CA LEU A 26 17.30 -1.94 19.27
C LEU A 26 16.74 -2.91 20.33
N GLY A 27 17.45 -3.12 21.44
CA GLY A 27 16.99 -3.93 22.56
C GLY A 27 15.75 -3.35 23.24
N GLU A 28 15.74 -2.03 23.48
CA GLU A 28 14.58 -1.33 24.05
C GLU A 28 13.36 -1.41 23.13
N VAL A 29 13.54 -1.14 21.83
CA VAL A 29 12.46 -1.24 20.82
C VAL A 29 11.94 -2.68 20.70
N ALA A 30 12.82 -3.69 20.76
CA ALA A 30 12.43 -5.09 20.76
C ALA A 30 11.60 -5.45 22.01
N SER A 31 12.01 -4.99 23.19
CA SER A 31 11.28 -5.23 24.45
C SER A 31 9.91 -4.56 24.47
N ILE A 32 9.79 -3.33 23.94
CA ILE A 32 8.52 -2.62 23.82
C ILE A 32 7.60 -3.35 22.83
N ARG A 33 8.16 -3.87 21.74
CA ARG A 33 7.41 -4.66 20.74
C ARG A 33 6.88 -5.96 21.32
N GLU A 34 7.66 -6.64 22.16
CA GLU A 34 7.23 -7.86 22.85
C GLU A 34 6.14 -7.57 23.89
N GLN A 35 6.30 -6.51 24.69
CA GLN A 35 5.27 -6.09 25.65
C GLN A 35 3.96 -5.69 24.96
N PHE A 36 4.05 -4.96 23.84
CA PHE A 36 2.88 -4.63 23.03
C PHE A 36 2.23 -5.87 22.41
N LYS A 37 3.03 -6.85 21.98
CA LYS A 37 2.53 -8.12 21.43
C LYS A 37 1.78 -8.91 22.50
N ALA A 38 2.34 -9.03 23.71
CA ALA A 38 1.69 -9.71 24.83
C ALA A 38 0.42 -8.97 25.28
N TYR A 39 0.43 -7.63 25.27
CA TYR A 39 -0.74 -6.82 25.59
C TYR A 39 -1.86 -6.96 24.54
N LYS A 40 -1.49 -6.97 23.25
CA LYS A 40 -2.41 -7.26 22.15
C LYS A 40 -2.97 -8.69 22.27
N GLU A 41 -2.14 -9.67 22.58
CA GLU A 41 -2.59 -11.06 22.73
C GLU A 41 -3.59 -11.21 23.89
N LYS A 42 -3.36 -10.52 25.01
CA LYS A 42 -4.28 -10.50 26.16
C LYS A 42 -5.63 -9.86 25.84
N ILE A 43 -5.65 -8.76 25.09
CA ILE A 43 -6.89 -8.06 24.69
C ILE A 43 -7.68 -8.87 23.66
N TYR A 44 -7.00 -9.57 22.76
CA TYR A 44 -7.62 -10.36 21.69
C TYR A 44 -7.88 -11.83 22.07
N MET A 45 -7.54 -12.28 23.29
CA MET A 45 -7.81 -13.65 23.76
C MET A 45 -9.30 -14.00 23.68
N ASP A 46 -10.18 -13.03 24.00
CA ASP A 46 -11.62 -13.21 23.97
C ASP A 46 -12.22 -13.09 22.54
N TYR A 47 -11.41 -12.65 21.56
CA TYR A 47 -11.84 -12.38 20.18
C TYR A 47 -10.86 -12.93 19.12
N PRO A 48 -10.61 -14.26 19.07
CA PRO A 48 -9.65 -14.86 18.14
C PRO A 48 -10.05 -14.73 16.66
N GLU A 49 -11.36 -14.60 16.38
CA GLU A 49 -11.86 -14.38 15.02
C GLU A 49 -11.52 -12.97 14.50
N VAL A 50 -11.56 -11.96 15.38
CA VAL A 50 -11.25 -10.56 15.03
C VAL A 50 -9.76 -10.41 14.72
N LEU A 51 -8.88 -11.07 15.48
CA LEU A 51 -7.43 -11.06 15.24
C LEU A 51 -7.08 -11.68 13.87
N LYS A 52 -7.70 -12.83 13.53
CA LYS A 52 -7.48 -13.50 12.23
C LYS A 52 -8.01 -12.65 11.06
N PHE A 53 -9.14 -11.99 11.25
CA PHE A 53 -9.72 -11.08 10.27
C PHE A 53 -8.82 -9.86 10.02
N GLU A 54 -8.37 -9.18 11.08
CA GLU A 54 -7.44 -8.04 10.98
C GLU A 54 -6.16 -8.43 10.24
N THR A 55 -5.51 -9.53 10.66
CA THR A 55 -4.23 -9.96 10.09
C THR A 55 -4.36 -10.34 8.61
N ARG A 56 -5.47 -11.00 8.23
CA ARG A 56 -5.74 -11.37 6.84
C ARG A 56 -6.07 -10.13 6.00
N LYS A 57 -6.88 -9.20 6.53
CA LYS A 57 -7.21 -7.93 5.89
C LYS A 57 -5.96 -7.09 5.65
N GLU A 58 -5.14 -6.90 6.67
CA GLU A 58 -3.87 -6.17 6.59
C GLU A 58 -2.94 -6.78 5.54
N ARG A 59 -2.74 -8.10 5.56
CA ARG A 59 -1.89 -8.78 4.58
C ARG A 59 -2.41 -8.63 3.15
N TRP A 60 -3.73 -8.69 2.96
CA TRP A 60 -4.35 -8.51 1.64
C TRP A 60 -4.25 -7.07 1.14
N LEU A 61 -4.51 -6.07 2.00
CA LEU A 61 -4.36 -4.66 1.64
C LEU A 61 -2.90 -4.30 1.38
N LEU A 62 -1.96 -4.86 2.15
CA LEU A 62 -0.53 -4.70 1.91
C LEU A 62 -0.12 -5.33 0.57
N PHE A 63 -0.66 -6.50 0.22
CA PHE A 63 -0.48 -7.10 -1.10
C PHE A 63 -1.00 -6.17 -2.21
N LEU A 64 -2.20 -5.59 -2.07
CA LEU A 64 -2.73 -4.62 -3.03
C LEU A 64 -1.88 -3.35 -3.09
N PHE A 65 -1.32 -2.91 -1.98
CA PHE A 65 -0.42 -1.76 -1.95
C PHE A 65 0.86 -2.03 -2.74
N LEU A 66 1.52 -3.17 -2.49
CA LEU A 66 2.74 -3.57 -3.22
C LEU A 66 2.46 -3.82 -4.70
N ALA A 67 1.37 -4.52 -5.02
CA ALA A 67 0.98 -4.80 -6.40
C ALA A 67 0.70 -3.50 -7.17
N GLY A 68 0.00 -2.55 -6.56
CA GLY A 68 -0.23 -1.22 -7.12
C GLY A 68 1.08 -0.48 -7.35
N LEU A 69 1.95 -0.42 -6.34
CA LEU A 69 3.26 0.24 -6.44
C LEU A 69 4.10 -0.32 -7.59
N LEU A 70 4.17 -1.65 -7.72
CA LEU A 70 4.89 -2.32 -8.79
C LEU A 70 4.31 -1.96 -10.17
N LEU A 71 2.98 -1.90 -10.28
CA LEU A 71 2.29 -1.58 -11.52
C LEU A 71 2.54 -0.13 -11.95
N TYR A 72 2.45 0.83 -11.02
CA TYR A 72 2.78 2.24 -11.30
C TYR A 72 4.26 2.43 -11.66
N LEU A 73 5.17 1.71 -11.01
CA LEU A 73 6.60 1.72 -11.37
C LEU A 73 6.83 1.14 -12.78
N ALA A 74 6.16 0.05 -13.13
CA ALA A 74 6.26 -0.56 -14.45
C ALA A 74 5.69 0.35 -15.55
N LYS A 75 4.58 1.05 -15.29
CA LYS A 75 4.03 2.05 -16.23
C LYS A 75 4.96 3.26 -16.38
N ALA A 76 5.54 3.74 -15.27
CA ALA A 76 6.49 4.85 -15.31
C ALA A 76 7.79 4.50 -16.05
N SER A 77 8.31 3.27 -15.88
CA SER A 77 9.49 2.82 -16.61
C SER A 77 9.23 2.70 -18.11
N LEU A 78 8.05 2.23 -18.51
CA LEU A 78 7.62 2.21 -19.90
C LEU A 78 7.49 3.62 -20.49
N LEU A 79 6.91 4.57 -19.75
CA LEU A 79 6.79 5.97 -20.17
C LEU A 79 8.17 6.63 -20.38
N ARG A 80 9.16 6.22 -19.59
CA ARG A 80 10.55 6.65 -19.78
C ARG A 80 11.16 6.11 -21.08
N GLN A 81 10.95 4.83 -21.36
CA GLN A 81 11.50 4.18 -22.56
C GLN A 81 10.89 4.72 -23.86
N THR A 82 9.59 5.02 -23.83
CA THR A 82 8.84 5.48 -25.02
C THR A 82 9.02 6.98 -25.29
N ASN A 83 8.92 7.82 -24.24
CA ASN A 83 8.87 9.27 -24.40
C ASN A 83 10.13 10.01 -23.93
N GLY A 84 11.16 9.30 -23.45
CA GLY A 84 12.40 9.92 -22.97
C GLY A 84 12.22 10.81 -21.74
N THR A 85 11.14 10.62 -20.98
CA THR A 85 10.74 11.48 -19.86
C THR A 85 11.84 11.56 -18.80
N SER A 86 12.10 12.78 -18.29
CA SER A 86 13.11 13.00 -17.26
C SER A 86 12.73 12.35 -15.92
N ILE A 87 13.74 11.92 -15.15
CA ILE A 87 13.56 11.23 -13.85
C ILE A 87 12.73 12.05 -12.85
N PRO A 88 12.90 13.39 -12.72
CA PRO A 88 12.11 14.19 -11.78
C PRO A 88 10.62 14.19 -12.14
N VAL A 89 10.28 14.27 -13.43
CA VAL A 89 8.89 14.25 -13.89
C VAL A 89 8.25 12.89 -13.60
N LEU A 90 8.97 11.79 -13.80
CA LEU A 90 8.47 10.45 -13.45
C LEU A 90 8.17 10.31 -11.95
N ALA A 91 9.06 10.82 -11.09
CA ALA A 91 8.84 10.77 -9.65
C ALA A 91 7.57 11.53 -9.24
N VAL A 92 7.36 12.74 -9.77
CA VAL A 92 6.15 13.53 -9.52
C VAL A 92 4.90 12.80 -10.03
N SER A 93 4.96 12.22 -11.23
CA SER A 93 3.84 11.47 -11.81
C SER A 93 3.46 10.25 -10.97
N ILE A 94 4.45 9.50 -10.45
CA ILE A 94 4.21 8.37 -9.55
C ILE A 94 3.59 8.86 -8.25
N ILE A 95 4.09 9.94 -7.66
CA ILE A 95 3.57 10.48 -6.40
C ILE A 95 2.12 10.95 -6.58
N MET A 96 1.80 11.67 -7.66
CA MET A 96 0.43 12.12 -7.90
C MET A 96 -0.53 10.95 -8.18
N SER A 97 -0.09 9.95 -8.96
CA SER A 97 -0.96 8.85 -9.38
C SER A 97 -1.12 7.81 -8.27
N PHE A 98 -0.02 7.32 -7.71
CA PHE A 98 -0.03 6.30 -6.66
C PHE A 98 -0.30 6.89 -5.27
N GLY A 99 0.08 8.14 -5.00
CA GLY A 99 -0.10 8.74 -3.67
C GLY A 99 -1.56 8.77 -3.22
N ILE A 100 -2.48 9.10 -4.13
CA ILE A 100 -3.93 9.08 -3.84
C ILE A 100 -4.38 7.64 -3.52
N VAL A 101 -4.00 6.66 -4.36
CA VAL A 101 -4.30 5.24 -4.15
C VAL A 101 -3.76 4.76 -2.80
N ALA A 102 -2.51 5.09 -2.50
CA ALA A 102 -1.82 4.75 -1.27
C ALA A 102 -2.55 5.30 -0.03
N ILE A 103 -2.97 6.57 -0.06
CA ILE A 103 -3.71 7.19 1.06
C ILE A 103 -5.01 6.43 1.32
N PHE A 104 -5.79 6.11 0.28
CA PHE A 104 -7.05 5.37 0.46
C PHE A 104 -6.83 3.92 0.89
N LEU A 105 -5.81 3.23 0.38
CA LEU A 105 -5.48 1.87 0.81
C LEU A 105 -5.01 1.83 2.27
N LEU A 106 -4.13 2.75 2.67
CA LEU A 106 -3.68 2.89 4.07
C LEU A 106 -4.84 3.27 4.98
N ALA A 107 -5.73 4.16 4.54
CA ALA A 107 -6.92 4.53 5.29
C ALA A 107 -7.86 3.33 5.50
N ALA A 108 -8.03 2.46 4.49
CA ALA A 108 -8.84 1.24 4.61
C ALA A 108 -8.18 0.12 5.42
N MET A 109 -6.87 0.22 5.67
CA MET A 109 -6.18 -0.65 6.60
C MET A 109 -6.62 -0.39 8.05
N SER A 110 -7.13 0.81 8.34
CA SER A 110 -7.73 1.12 9.65
C SER A 110 -8.91 0.18 9.98
N PRO A 111 -9.21 -0.05 11.27
CA PRO A 111 -10.33 -0.89 11.69
C PRO A 111 -11.71 -0.34 11.27
N LYS A 112 -11.78 0.92 10.82
CA LYS A 112 -13.04 1.59 10.51
C LYS A 112 -13.60 1.15 9.16
N TRP A 113 -14.66 0.35 9.17
CA TRP A 113 -15.35 -0.10 7.95
C TRP A 113 -15.89 1.06 7.11
N ARG A 114 -16.26 2.19 7.74
CA ARG A 114 -16.74 3.40 7.06
C ARG A 114 -15.69 4.01 6.12
N ILE A 115 -14.41 3.86 6.46
CA ILE A 115 -13.30 4.37 5.64
C ILE A 115 -13.03 3.45 4.44
N SER A 116 -13.32 2.14 4.56
CA SER A 116 -13.28 1.21 3.43
C SER A 116 -14.28 1.57 2.32
N GLY A 117 -15.34 2.34 2.64
CA GLY A 117 -16.22 2.93 1.63
C GLY A 117 -15.49 3.89 0.66
N GLY A 118 -14.40 4.51 1.08
CA GLY A 118 -13.57 5.36 0.23
C GLY A 118 -12.94 4.64 -0.96
N LEU A 119 -12.75 3.31 -0.88
CA LEU A 119 -12.24 2.52 -2.01
C LEU A 119 -13.22 2.50 -3.20
N TYR A 120 -14.53 2.68 -2.96
CA TYR A 120 -15.48 2.78 -4.05
C TYR A 120 -15.23 4.02 -4.91
N PHE A 121 -14.95 5.16 -4.27
CA PHE A 121 -14.62 6.38 -5.01
C PHE A 121 -13.33 6.22 -5.81
N LEU A 122 -12.34 5.52 -5.25
CA LEU A 122 -11.10 5.23 -5.96
C LEU A 122 -11.34 4.35 -7.20
N ALA A 123 -12.05 3.23 -7.03
CA ALA A 123 -12.39 2.34 -8.13
C ALA A 123 -13.26 3.03 -9.19
N LEU A 124 -14.24 3.85 -8.76
CA LEU A 124 -15.10 4.62 -9.66
C LEU A 124 -14.29 5.64 -10.46
N LYS A 125 -13.36 6.38 -9.82
CA LYS A 125 -12.46 7.33 -10.49
C LYS A 125 -11.68 6.64 -11.61
N ASP A 126 -11.12 5.47 -11.33
CA ASP A 126 -10.32 4.73 -12.30
C ASP A 126 -11.19 4.18 -13.44
N ILE A 127 -12.38 3.66 -13.13
CA ILE A 127 -13.36 3.23 -14.15
C ILE A 127 -13.76 4.40 -15.07
N VAL A 128 -14.09 5.56 -14.52
CA VAL A 128 -14.42 6.76 -15.31
C VAL A 128 -13.23 7.19 -16.18
N THR A 129 -12.01 7.10 -15.64
CA THR A 129 -10.80 7.39 -16.41
C THR A 129 -10.66 6.44 -17.59
N TYR A 130 -10.86 5.13 -17.39
CA TYR A 130 -10.81 4.15 -18.49
C TYR A 130 -11.90 4.40 -19.54
N ILE A 131 -13.14 4.69 -19.12
CA ILE A 131 -14.25 5.02 -20.04
C ILE A 131 -13.90 6.25 -20.88
N ASN A 132 -13.36 7.31 -20.25
CA ASN A 132 -12.93 8.51 -20.97
C ASN A 132 -11.79 8.20 -21.95
N THR A 133 -10.83 7.35 -21.57
CA THR A 133 -9.75 6.92 -22.48
C THR A 133 -10.30 6.18 -23.70
N PHE A 134 -11.25 5.25 -23.51
CA PHE A 134 -11.88 4.53 -24.63
C PHE A 134 -12.67 5.45 -25.55
N HIS A 135 -13.43 6.38 -24.97
CA HIS A 135 -14.19 7.36 -25.74
C HIS A 135 -13.26 8.29 -26.52
N THR A 136 -12.15 8.73 -25.92
CA THR A 136 -11.15 9.59 -26.59
C THR A 136 -10.41 8.83 -27.70
N ALA A 137 -10.24 7.51 -27.54
CA ALA A 137 -9.65 6.63 -28.55
C ALA A 137 -10.64 6.22 -29.67
N GLY A 138 -11.91 6.67 -29.63
CA GLY A 138 -12.93 6.34 -30.65
C GLY A 138 -13.32 4.86 -30.67
N ILE A 139 -13.18 4.20 -29.52
CA ILE A 139 -13.54 2.79 -29.35
C ILE A 139 -15.01 2.71 -28.94
N ASP A 140 -15.87 2.80 -29.95
CA ASP A 140 -17.32 2.86 -29.77
C ASP A 140 -17.99 1.48 -29.84
N SER A 141 -17.23 0.44 -30.22
CA SER A 141 -17.73 -0.93 -30.39
C SER A 141 -16.75 -1.98 -29.86
N PHE A 142 -17.30 -3.11 -29.43
CA PHE A 142 -16.52 -4.25 -28.92
C PHE A 142 -15.57 -4.84 -29.98
N GLU A 143 -15.94 -4.74 -31.25
CA GLU A 143 -15.11 -5.17 -32.37
C GLU A 143 -13.87 -4.29 -32.51
N LYS A 144 -14.03 -2.96 -32.53
CA LYS A 144 -12.91 -2.01 -32.52
C LYS A 144 -12.02 -2.22 -31.30
N PHE A 145 -12.62 -2.47 -30.14
CA PHE A 145 -11.90 -2.76 -28.91
C PHE A 145 -10.99 -3.97 -29.07
N SER A 146 -11.52 -5.08 -29.60
CA SER A 146 -10.76 -6.31 -29.79
C SER A 146 -9.63 -6.14 -30.80
N TRP A 147 -9.87 -5.45 -31.92
CA TRP A 147 -8.84 -5.15 -32.91
C TRP A 147 -7.72 -4.27 -32.36
N VAL A 148 -8.05 -3.18 -31.67
CA VAL A 148 -7.06 -2.29 -31.03
C VAL A 148 -6.22 -3.06 -30.00
N TYR A 149 -6.83 -3.98 -29.26
CA TYR A 149 -6.10 -4.80 -28.29
C TYR A 149 -5.21 -5.86 -28.96
N ILE A 150 -5.68 -6.49 -30.04
CA ILE A 150 -4.89 -7.48 -30.79
C ILE A 150 -3.69 -6.81 -31.46
N ASP A 151 -3.91 -5.68 -32.14
CA ASP A 151 -2.86 -4.93 -32.82
C ASP A 151 -1.90 -4.30 -31.81
N GLY A 152 -2.43 -3.71 -30.74
CA GLY A 152 -1.63 -3.19 -29.64
C GLY A 152 -0.78 -4.28 -28.96
N PHE A 153 -1.28 -5.50 -28.84
CA PHE A 153 -0.51 -6.61 -28.28
C PHE A 153 0.61 -7.08 -29.22
N ARG A 154 0.44 -6.95 -30.53
CA ARG A 154 1.48 -7.25 -31.52
C ARG A 154 2.58 -6.20 -31.53
N GLU A 155 2.22 -4.92 -31.43
CA GLU A 155 3.18 -3.81 -31.47
C GLU A 155 3.87 -3.58 -30.11
N TYR A 156 3.11 -3.59 -29.02
CA TYR A 156 3.58 -3.26 -27.67
C TYR A 156 3.00 -4.23 -26.61
N PRO A 157 3.41 -5.52 -26.64
CA PRO A 157 2.83 -6.56 -25.78
C PRO A 157 2.95 -6.22 -24.28
N PHE A 158 4.04 -5.59 -23.87
CA PHE A 158 4.26 -5.21 -22.47
C PHE A 158 3.36 -4.07 -22.02
N ALA A 159 3.13 -3.06 -22.87
CA ALA A 159 2.26 -1.92 -22.56
C ALA A 159 0.81 -2.37 -22.37
N VAL A 160 0.31 -3.16 -23.31
CA VAL A 160 -1.05 -3.71 -23.28
C VAL A 160 -1.26 -4.64 -22.09
N SER A 161 -0.26 -5.45 -21.75
CA SER A 161 -0.30 -6.31 -20.56
C SER A 161 -0.39 -5.50 -19.26
N LEU A 162 0.33 -4.38 -19.14
CA LEU A 162 0.26 -3.49 -17.98
C LEU A 162 -1.11 -2.81 -17.85
N ASP A 163 -1.77 -2.49 -18.98
CA ASP A 163 -3.12 -1.94 -18.96
C ASP A 163 -4.16 -2.97 -18.54
N PHE A 164 -4.09 -4.20 -19.05
CA PHE A 164 -4.93 -5.29 -18.54
C PHE A 164 -4.73 -5.53 -17.04
N LEU A 165 -3.47 -5.53 -16.59
CA LEU A 165 -3.14 -5.71 -15.19
C LEU A 165 -3.70 -4.56 -14.34
N SER A 166 -3.73 -3.33 -14.88
CA SER A 166 -4.31 -2.14 -14.25
C SER A 166 -5.81 -2.32 -14.04
N TRP A 167 -6.53 -2.90 -14.99
CA TRP A 167 -7.96 -3.17 -14.85
C TRP A 167 -8.24 -4.28 -13.86
N ILE A 168 -7.47 -5.37 -13.91
CA ILE A 168 -7.54 -6.45 -12.92
C ILE A 168 -7.33 -5.86 -11.53
N TYR A 169 -6.34 -4.99 -11.36
CA TYR A 169 -6.08 -4.30 -10.10
C TYR A 169 -7.27 -3.46 -9.63
N THR A 170 -7.87 -2.65 -10.50
CA THR A 170 -9.09 -1.87 -10.18
C THR A 170 -10.25 -2.77 -9.77
N LEU A 171 -10.44 -3.92 -10.43
CA LEU A 171 -11.45 -4.92 -10.06
C LEU A 171 -11.16 -5.55 -8.70
N LEU A 172 -9.89 -5.84 -8.39
CA LEU A 172 -9.50 -6.34 -7.07
C LEU A 172 -9.78 -5.31 -5.96
N ILE A 173 -9.52 -4.02 -6.20
CA ILE A 173 -9.88 -2.93 -5.27
C ILE A 173 -11.39 -2.89 -5.05
N LEU A 174 -12.17 -2.94 -6.13
CA LEU A 174 -13.64 -2.92 -6.05
C LEU A 174 -14.18 -4.14 -5.29
N LEU A 175 -13.67 -5.34 -5.60
CA LEU A 175 -14.03 -6.57 -4.90
C LEU A 175 -13.66 -6.50 -3.41
N THR A 176 -12.51 -5.92 -3.09
CA THR A 176 -12.07 -5.71 -1.71
C THR A 176 -12.99 -4.73 -0.98
N ALA A 177 -13.43 -3.65 -1.64
CA ALA A 177 -14.41 -2.72 -1.11
C ALA A 177 -15.75 -3.42 -0.83
N ILE A 178 -16.25 -4.24 -1.76
CA ILE A 178 -17.47 -5.04 -1.60
C ILE A 178 -17.31 -6.03 -0.44
N CYS A 179 -16.23 -6.80 -0.39
CA CYS A 179 -16.00 -7.76 0.68
C CYS A 179 -15.93 -7.08 2.06
N LEU A 180 -15.32 -5.90 2.16
CA LEU A 180 -15.21 -5.17 3.43
C LEU A 180 -16.49 -4.45 3.84
N THR A 181 -17.31 -4.01 2.89
CA THR A 181 -18.47 -3.15 3.18
C THR A 181 -19.82 -3.82 3.00
N LEU A 182 -19.96 -4.88 2.18
CA LEU A 182 -21.24 -5.57 1.97
C LEU A 182 -21.40 -6.82 2.84
N ILE A 183 -20.31 -7.50 3.21
CA ILE A 183 -20.41 -8.73 4.00
C ILE A 183 -20.68 -8.35 5.48
N PRO A 184 -21.87 -8.67 6.04
CA PRO A 184 -22.26 -8.22 7.38
C PRO A 184 -21.34 -8.78 8.47
N ARG A 185 -20.85 -10.01 8.31
CA ARG A 185 -19.85 -10.60 9.19
C ARG A 185 -18.55 -9.78 9.25
N ASN A 186 -18.12 -9.20 8.13
CA ASN A 186 -16.91 -8.38 8.09
C ASN A 186 -17.15 -6.99 8.71
N ARG A 187 -18.38 -6.48 8.64
CA ARG A 187 -18.78 -5.24 9.35
C ARG A 187 -18.78 -5.43 10.85
N GLU A 188 -19.39 -6.51 11.34
CA GLU A 188 -19.45 -6.83 12.77
C GLU A 188 -18.05 -7.05 13.35
N LEU A 189 -17.18 -7.77 12.63
CA LEU A 189 -15.78 -7.96 13.03
C LEU A 189 -14.99 -6.64 13.01
N ALA A 190 -15.25 -5.75 12.05
CA ALA A 190 -14.63 -4.42 12.00
C ALA A 190 -15.13 -3.51 13.13
N GLU A 191 -16.42 -3.54 13.45
CA GLU A 191 -17.03 -2.78 14.55
C GLU A 191 -16.54 -3.27 15.92
N GLN A 192 -16.33 -4.58 16.09
CA GLN A 192 -15.67 -5.15 17.28
C GLN A 192 -14.18 -4.80 17.34
N SER A 193 -13.52 -4.64 16.20
CA SER A 193 -12.10 -4.25 16.14
C SER A 193 -11.84 -2.79 16.53
N GLU A 194 -12.79 -1.88 16.31
CA GLU A 194 -12.64 -0.46 16.68
C GLU A 194 -12.35 -0.22 18.17
N PRO A 195 -13.15 -0.75 19.12
CA PRO A 195 -12.88 -0.57 20.56
C PRO A 195 -11.63 -1.33 21.02
N LEU A 196 -11.36 -2.52 20.47
CA LEU A 196 -10.15 -3.31 20.78
C LEU A 196 -8.88 -2.58 20.32
N HIS A 197 -8.90 -2.00 19.12
CA HIS A 197 -7.78 -1.23 18.60
C HIS A 197 -7.57 0.09 19.36
N ALA A 198 -8.66 0.73 19.82
CA ALA A 198 -8.58 1.90 20.69
C ALA A 198 -7.95 1.57 22.05
N GLN A 199 -8.25 0.40 22.62
CA GLN A 199 -7.60 -0.08 23.85
C GLN A 199 -6.11 -0.37 23.63
N CYS A 200 -5.73 -0.99 22.50
CA CYS A 200 -4.33 -1.17 22.14
C CYS A 200 -3.59 0.16 21.92
N LYS A 201 -4.25 1.18 21.38
CA LYS A 201 -3.66 2.52 21.17
C LYS A 201 -3.36 3.25 22.49
N ASN A 202 -4.08 2.89 23.56
CA ASN A 202 -3.84 3.42 24.90
C ASN A 202 -2.71 2.70 25.66
N PHE A 203 -2.03 1.73 25.02
CA PHE A 203 -0.88 1.06 25.60
C PHE A 203 0.22 2.09 25.94
N ARG A 204 0.58 2.17 27.22
CA ARG A 204 1.73 2.92 27.71
C ARG A 204 2.74 1.92 28.26
N PRO A 205 3.95 1.83 27.70
CA PRO A 205 4.99 1.01 28.28
C PRO A 205 5.38 1.58 29.65
N GLY A 206 5.34 0.76 30.71
CA GLY A 206 5.83 1.13 32.06
C GLY A 206 4.80 1.63 33.07
N LEU A 207 3.51 1.29 32.94
CA LEU A 207 2.50 1.40 34.00
C LEU A 207 2.14 0.03 34.57
#